data_AF-A0A2B4SB12-F1
#
_entry.id   AF-A0A2B4SB12-F1
#
_cell.length_a   1.000
_cell.length_b   1.000
_cell.length_c   1.000
_cell.angle_alpha   90.00
_cell.angle_beta   90.00
_cell.angle_gamma   90.00
#
_symmetry.space_group_name_H-M   'P 1'
#
loop_
_entity.id
_entity.type
_entity.pdbx_description
1 polymer ?
#
loop_
_entity_poly.entity_id
_entity_poly.type
_entity_poly.pdbx_seq_one_letter_code
_entity_poly.pdbx_strand_id
1 'polypeptide(L)'
;MAAEGPQQPVKKTLSKNLMEMKFMKRKAETDYRRQLEEERQRAIQESHWVLDGQEQEDRSCVEFEPSYVICEQLYRNGRMSFKNFNPAVEKMFKEMLAEEDLAQSEAREREETVSDEEMAKRYESLVGTVAKKFTTKRKRSSVGFTFEPDSPSSNQLSKRTKHGFMKPRD
;
A
#
# COMPACT_ATOMS: atom_id res chain seq x y z
N MET A 1 59.17 33.78 29.61
CA MET A 1 58.59 32.59 28.96
C MET A 1 57.61 31.95 29.93
N ALA A 2 56.31 32.03 29.63
CA ALA A 2 55.27 31.07 29.94
C ALA A 2 53.94 31.71 29.51
N ALA A 3 53.47 31.35 28.32
CA ALA A 3 52.16 31.77 27.83
C ALA A 3 51.10 30.87 28.48
N GLU A 4 50.21 31.44 29.29
CA GLU A 4 49.02 30.75 29.76
C GLU A 4 48.06 30.53 28.59
N GLY A 5 47.77 29.27 28.28
CA GLY A 5 46.80 28.89 27.26
C GLY A 5 45.36 29.22 27.69
N PRO A 6 44.43 29.35 26.73
CA PRO A 6 43.05 29.76 27.02
C PRO A 6 42.31 28.72 27.87
N GLN A 7 41.83 29.13 29.04
CA GLN A 7 40.97 28.32 29.91
C GLN A 7 39.63 28.06 29.22
N GLN A 8 39.26 26.78 29.08
CA GLN A 8 37.98 26.39 28.52
C GLN A 8 36.83 26.69 29.51
N PRO A 9 35.65 27.13 29.04
CA PRO A 9 34.54 27.43 29.92
C PRO A 9 34.02 26.16 30.60
N VAL A 10 34.05 26.16 31.93
CA VAL A 10 33.48 25.10 32.77
C VAL A 10 31.98 24.98 32.52
N LYS A 11 31.55 23.84 31.96
CA LYS A 11 30.15 23.52 31.71
C LYS A 11 29.42 23.38 33.06
N LYS A 12 28.37 24.17 33.28
CA LYS A 12 27.55 24.09 34.50
C LYS A 12 26.71 22.81 34.44
N THR A 13 27.05 21.81 35.25
CA THR A 13 26.29 20.56 35.38
C THR A 13 25.43 20.58 36.64
N LEU A 14 24.33 19.83 36.62
CA LEU A 14 23.48 19.63 37.81
C LEU A 14 24.21 18.80 38.87
N SER A 15 23.78 18.90 40.13
CA SER A 15 24.37 18.13 41.23
C SER A 15 24.07 16.64 41.08
N LYS A 16 25.01 15.80 41.56
CA LYS A 16 24.91 14.33 41.46
C LYS A 16 23.63 13.78 42.11
N ASN A 17 23.24 14.32 43.26
CA ASN A 17 22.04 13.92 43.99
C ASN A 17 20.75 14.19 43.17
N LEU A 18 20.67 15.35 42.50
CA LEU A 18 19.52 15.68 41.66
C LEU A 18 19.43 14.77 40.45
N MET A 19 20.58 14.45 39.82
CA MET A 19 20.65 13.52 38.68
C MET A 19 20.26 12.09 39.08
N GLU A 20 20.47 11.70 40.34
CA GLU A 20 20.13 10.38 40.84
C GLU A 20 18.63 10.18 41.09
N MET A 21 17.85 11.26 41.14
CA MET A 21 16.41 11.18 41.36
C MET A 21 15.69 10.38 40.27
N LYS A 22 14.67 9.61 40.67
CA LYS A 22 13.94 8.68 39.77
C LYS A 22 13.39 9.34 38.51
N PHE A 23 13.02 10.62 38.54
CA PHE A 23 12.51 11.30 37.35
C PHE A 23 13.62 11.66 36.34
N MET A 24 14.82 11.97 36.82
CA MET A 24 16.00 12.17 35.97
C MET A 24 16.50 10.84 35.40
N LYS A 25 16.59 9.80 36.24
CA LYS A 25 16.94 8.45 35.80
C LYS A 25 15.96 7.89 34.78
N ARG A 26 14.65 8.04 34.99
CA ARG A 26 13.63 7.56 34.02
C ARG A 26 13.79 8.21 32.65
N LYS A 27 13.99 9.53 32.58
CA LYS A 27 14.22 10.22 31.30
C LYS A 27 15.51 9.77 30.62
N ALA A 28 16.61 9.71 31.38
CA ALA A 28 17.88 9.25 30.86
C ALA A 28 17.83 7.79 30.36
N GLU A 29 17.13 6.92 31.10
CA GLU A 29 16.93 5.52 30.73
C GLU A 29 16.05 5.36 29.49
N THR A 30 14.97 6.15 29.36
CA THR A 30 14.14 6.15 28.15
C THR A 30 14.93 6.61 26.92
N ASP A 31 15.75 7.66 27.09
CA ASP A 31 16.57 8.18 26.00
C ASP A 31 17.65 7.16 25.59
N TYR A 32 18.28 6.51 26.55
CA TYR A 32 19.26 5.45 26.31
C TYR A 32 18.67 4.22 25.62
N ARG A 33 17.48 3.76 26.06
CA ARG A 33 16.76 2.66 25.42
C ARG A 33 16.43 2.98 23.96
N ARG A 34 15.94 4.18 23.68
CA ARG A 34 15.66 4.64 22.31
C ARG A 34 16.93 4.65 21.45
N GLN A 35 18.05 5.17 21.96
CA GLN A 35 19.33 5.16 21.23
C GLN A 35 19.79 3.74 20.91
N LEU A 36 19.67 2.81 21.86
CA LEU A 36 20.03 1.41 21.66
C LEU A 36 19.13 0.72 20.63
N GLU A 37 17.83 1.04 20.61
CA GLU A 37 16.90 0.55 19.59
C GLU A 37 17.21 1.12 18.20
N GLU A 38 17.52 2.41 18.10
CA GLU A 38 17.96 3.04 16.85
C GLU A 38 19.26 2.43 16.33
N GLU A 39 20.25 2.21 17.19
CA GLU A 39 21.51 1.56 16.80
C GLU A 39 21.29 0.12 16.34
N ARG A 40 20.41 -0.63 17.01
CA ARG A 40 20.01 -1.97 16.56
C ARG A 40 19.33 -1.93 15.20
N GLN A 41 18.40 -0.99 15.01
CA GLN A 41 17.71 -0.82 13.72
C GLN A 41 18.67 -0.41 12.62
N ARG A 42 19.61 0.49 12.90
CA ARG A 42 20.68 0.89 11.95
C ARG A 42 21.55 -0.31 11.60
N ALA A 43 22.00 -1.09 12.58
CA ALA A 43 22.79 -2.30 12.32
C ALA A 43 22.02 -3.33 11.48
N ILE A 44 20.72 -3.51 11.72
CA ILE A 44 19.86 -4.35 10.89
C ILE A 44 19.77 -3.77 9.48
N GLN A 45 19.52 -2.47 9.31
CA GLN A 45 19.43 -1.83 7.99
C GLN A 45 20.74 -1.87 7.21
N GLU A 46 21.88 -1.66 7.88
CA GLU A 46 23.21 -1.72 7.28
C GLU A 46 23.58 -3.15 6.85
N SER A 47 23.10 -4.17 7.57
CA SER A 47 23.34 -5.58 7.25
C SER A 47 22.29 -6.20 6.32
N HIS A 48 21.09 -5.62 6.22
CA HIS A 48 19.99 -6.13 5.42
C HIS A 48 20.16 -5.72 3.96
N TRP A 49 20.81 -6.59 3.19
CA TRP A 49 20.88 -6.49 1.75
C TRP A 49 19.59 -7.04 1.14
N VAL A 50 18.92 -6.25 0.29
CA VAL A 50 17.78 -6.71 -0.52
C VAL A 50 18.30 -6.96 -1.93
N LEU A 51 18.03 -8.16 -2.46
CA LEU A 51 18.36 -8.49 -3.85
C LEU A 51 17.15 -8.18 -4.73
N ASP A 52 17.24 -7.13 -5.56
CA ASP A 52 16.18 -6.77 -6.49
C ASP A 52 15.94 -7.90 -7.50
N GLY A 53 14.73 -8.49 -7.48
CA GLY A 53 14.26 -9.39 -8.54
C GLY A 53 13.89 -10.82 -8.13
N GLN A 54 14.16 -11.27 -6.90
CA GLN A 54 13.79 -12.65 -6.49
C GLN A 54 12.40 -12.80 -5.85
N GLU A 55 11.72 -11.71 -5.48
CA GLU A 55 10.46 -11.84 -4.72
C GLU A 55 9.24 -12.27 -5.57
N GLN A 56 9.36 -12.28 -6.90
CA GLN A 56 8.19 -12.41 -7.78
C GLN A 56 7.98 -13.81 -8.34
N GLU A 57 9.02 -14.65 -8.40
CA GLU A 57 8.94 -15.92 -9.15
C GLU A 57 8.43 -17.11 -8.31
N ASP A 58 8.63 -17.09 -6.98
CA ASP A 58 8.37 -18.25 -6.11
C ASP A 58 7.38 -18.02 -4.97
N ARG A 59 6.46 -17.05 -5.09
CA ARG A 59 5.30 -17.03 -4.17
C ARG A 59 4.42 -18.22 -4.51
N SER A 60 4.64 -19.34 -3.83
CA SER A 60 3.79 -20.51 -3.93
C SER A 60 2.34 -20.05 -3.78
N CYS A 61 1.51 -20.35 -4.79
CA CYS A 61 0.08 -20.01 -4.85
C CYS A 61 -0.72 -20.49 -3.62
N VAL A 62 -0.10 -21.31 -2.77
CA VAL A 62 -0.68 -21.87 -1.54
C VAL A 62 0.21 -21.47 -0.36
N GLU A 63 -0.41 -20.81 0.62
CA GLU A 63 0.19 -20.48 1.91
C GLU A 63 -0.36 -21.46 2.96
N PHE A 64 0.53 -22.04 3.78
CA PHE A 64 0.14 -22.95 4.86
C PHE A 64 0.05 -22.18 6.17
N GLU A 65 -1.17 -21.86 6.58
CA GLU A 65 -1.43 -21.17 7.84
C GLU A 65 -1.57 -22.20 8.98
N PRO A 66 -0.78 -22.11 10.07
CA PRO A 66 -0.84 -23.07 11.18
C PRO A 66 -2.07 -22.86 12.08
N SER A 67 -2.80 -21.74 11.89
CA SER A 67 -3.94 -21.36 12.72
C SER A 67 -5.28 -21.64 12.01
N TYR A 68 -6.21 -22.31 12.69
CA TYR A 68 -7.56 -22.56 12.17
C TYR A 68 -8.49 -21.36 12.35
N VAL A 69 -8.09 -20.37 13.17
CA VAL A 69 -8.89 -19.18 13.51
C VAL A 69 -9.30 -18.40 12.26
N ILE A 70 -8.37 -18.20 11.33
CA ILE A 70 -8.62 -17.48 10.08
C ILE A 70 -9.52 -18.31 9.15
N CYS A 71 -9.26 -19.61 9.06
CA CYS A 71 -10.01 -20.52 8.18
C CYS A 71 -11.47 -20.69 8.61
N GLU A 72 -11.73 -20.80 9.92
CA GLU A 72 -13.08 -20.98 10.49
C GLU A 72 -13.76 -19.65 10.85
N GLN A 73 -13.14 -18.50 10.52
CA GLN A 73 -13.66 -17.15 10.82
C GLN A 73 -14.01 -16.96 12.31
N LEU A 74 -13.14 -17.48 13.19
CA LEU A 74 -13.30 -17.34 14.63
C LEU A 74 -12.74 -15.99 15.10
N TYR A 75 -13.31 -15.47 16.18
CA TYR A 75 -12.77 -14.29 16.84
C TYR A 75 -11.35 -14.57 17.35
N ARG A 76 -10.42 -13.65 17.08
CA ARG A 76 -9.02 -13.74 17.55
C ARG A 76 -8.92 -13.89 19.07
N ASN A 77 -9.84 -13.25 19.80
CA ASN A 77 -9.93 -13.37 21.24
C ASN A 77 -11.19 -14.16 21.64
N GLY A 78 -11.00 -15.27 22.36
CA GLY A 78 -12.11 -16.05 22.92
C GLY A 78 -12.77 -15.44 24.17
N ARG A 79 -12.25 -14.32 24.69
CA ARG A 79 -12.78 -13.71 25.92
C ARG A 79 -13.99 -12.84 25.61
N MET A 80 -15.16 -13.29 26.05
CA MET A 80 -16.44 -12.61 25.87
C MET A 80 -17.26 -12.65 27.16
N SER A 81 -18.01 -11.60 27.43
CA SER A 81 -19.01 -11.56 28.49
C SER A 81 -20.36 -11.17 27.90
N PHE A 82 -21.42 -11.59 28.58
CA PHE A 82 -22.78 -11.38 28.15
C PHE A 82 -23.60 -10.72 29.25
N LYS A 83 -24.69 -10.05 28.85
CA LYS A 83 -25.69 -9.48 29.76
C LYS A 83 -25.10 -8.48 30.78
N ASN A 84 -24.12 -7.67 30.36
CA ASN A 84 -23.46 -6.68 31.21
C ASN A 84 -22.74 -7.28 32.44
N PHE A 85 -22.41 -8.58 32.44
CA PHE A 85 -21.72 -9.22 33.57
C PHE A 85 -20.31 -8.65 33.76
N ASN A 86 -19.66 -8.23 32.66
CA ASN A 86 -18.44 -7.46 32.68
C ASN A 86 -18.44 -6.42 31.56
N PRO A 87 -18.84 -5.16 31.84
CA PRO A 87 -18.96 -4.15 30.79
C PRO A 87 -17.61 -3.78 30.15
N ALA A 88 -16.49 -3.94 30.88
CA ALA A 88 -15.17 -3.68 30.31
C ALA A 88 -14.82 -4.72 29.23
N VAL A 89 -15.09 -6.00 29.47
CA VAL A 89 -14.85 -7.07 28.48
C VAL A 89 -15.78 -6.93 27.28
N GLU A 90 -17.05 -6.61 27.50
CA GLU A 90 -18.00 -6.33 26.41
C GLU A 90 -17.58 -5.14 25.55
N LYS A 91 -17.04 -4.08 26.16
CA LYS A 91 -16.52 -2.92 25.43
C LYS A 91 -15.32 -3.29 24.57
N MET A 92 -14.33 -3.97 25.15
CA MET A 92 -13.14 -4.44 24.41
C MET A 92 -13.53 -5.34 23.23
N PHE A 93 -14.48 -6.25 23.43
CA PHE A 93 -14.96 -7.13 22.36
C PHE A 93 -15.61 -6.35 21.22
N LYS A 94 -16.43 -5.33 21.54
CA LYS A 94 -17.05 -4.45 20.53
C LYS A 94 -16.02 -3.60 19.78
N GLU A 95 -15.00 -3.10 20.46
CA GLU A 95 -13.92 -2.34 19.83
C GLU A 95 -13.17 -3.20 18.81
N MET A 96 -12.85 -4.44 19.16
CA MET A 96 -12.19 -5.35 18.20
C MET A 96 -13.06 -5.67 16.98
N LEU A 97 -14.36 -5.91 17.17
CA LEU A 97 -15.28 -6.12 16.04
C LEU A 97 -15.30 -4.92 15.10
N ALA A 98 -15.37 -3.71 15.67
CA ALA A 98 -15.37 -2.48 14.87
C ALA A 98 -14.05 -2.31 14.10
N GLU A 99 -12.91 -2.66 14.71
CA GLU A 99 -11.60 -2.64 14.03
C GLU A 99 -11.55 -3.65 12.87
N GLU A 100 -12.06 -4.87 13.07
CA GLU A 100 -12.12 -5.90 12.03
C GLU A 100 -13.03 -5.48 10.86
N ASP A 101 -14.20 -4.90 11.15
CA ASP A 101 -15.13 -4.39 10.12
C ASP A 101 -14.52 -3.23 9.34
N LEU A 102 -13.84 -2.30 10.01
CA LEU A 102 -13.14 -1.20 9.36
C LEU A 102 -12.03 -1.73 8.45
N ALA A 103 -11.19 -2.65 8.93
CA ALA A 103 -10.13 -3.25 8.13
C ALA A 103 -10.68 -3.95 6.87
N GLN A 104 -11.81 -4.65 6.99
CA GLN A 104 -12.48 -5.26 5.84
C GLN A 104 -13.03 -4.22 4.86
N SER A 105 -13.64 -3.13 5.36
CA SER A 105 -14.14 -2.05 4.51
C SER A 105 -13.02 -1.33 3.75
N GLU A 106 -11.90 -1.04 4.42
CA GLU A 106 -10.73 -0.43 3.79
C GLU A 106 -10.11 -1.36 2.75
N ALA A 107 -10.08 -2.66 2.99
CA ALA A 107 -9.60 -3.63 2.00
C ALA A 107 -10.46 -3.60 0.73
N ARG A 108 -11.79 -3.60 0.88
CA ARG A 108 -12.72 -3.48 -0.26
C ARG A 108 -12.55 -2.15 -0.99
N GLU A 109 -12.44 -1.05 -0.27
CA GLU A 109 -12.23 0.27 -0.88
C GLU A 109 -10.90 0.34 -1.65
N ARG A 110 -9.82 -0.26 -1.12
CA ARG A 110 -8.54 -0.36 -1.84
C ARG A 110 -8.63 -1.20 -3.12
N GLU A 111 -9.47 -2.24 -3.15
CA GLU A 111 -9.71 -3.04 -4.36
C GLU A 111 -10.56 -2.29 -5.39
N GLU A 112 -11.52 -1.49 -4.96
CA GLU A 112 -12.41 -0.72 -5.84
C GLU A 112 -11.77 0.56 -6.38
N THR A 113 -10.84 1.16 -5.63
CA THR A 113 -10.17 2.40 -6.02
C THR A 113 -8.95 2.13 -6.89
N VAL A 114 -8.79 2.94 -7.94
CA VAL A 114 -7.61 2.90 -8.81
C VAL A 114 -6.57 3.84 -8.24
N SER A 115 -5.37 3.34 -7.96
CA SER A 115 -4.24 4.15 -7.52
C SER A 115 -3.85 5.20 -8.57
N ASP A 116 -3.38 6.37 -8.13
CA ASP A 116 -2.93 7.47 -9.01
C ASP A 116 -1.87 6.99 -10.03
N GLU A 117 -0.98 6.09 -9.62
CA GLU A 117 0.04 5.51 -10.49
C GLU A 117 -0.57 4.67 -11.61
N GLU A 118 -1.60 3.88 -11.29
CA GLU A 118 -2.31 3.07 -12.26
C GLU A 118 -3.16 3.96 -13.19
N MET A 119 -3.79 4.99 -12.64
CA MET A 119 -4.50 5.99 -13.40
C MET A 119 -3.58 6.66 -14.44
N ALA A 120 -2.37 7.09 -14.03
CA ALA A 120 -1.37 7.69 -14.91
C ALA A 120 -0.98 6.75 -16.07
N LYS A 121 -0.68 5.48 -15.77
CA LYS A 121 -0.35 4.46 -16.78
C LYS A 121 -1.49 4.26 -17.79
N ARG A 122 -2.74 4.25 -17.33
CA ARG A 122 -3.92 4.15 -18.21
C ARG A 122 -4.05 5.38 -19.12
N TYR A 123 -3.80 6.58 -18.60
CA TYR A 123 -3.83 7.81 -19.39
C TYR A 123 -2.74 7.85 -20.47
N GLU A 124 -1.50 7.44 -20.16
CA GLU A 124 -0.40 7.38 -21.13
C GLU A 124 -0.76 6.51 -22.35
N SER A 125 -1.33 5.33 -22.11
CA SER A 125 -1.77 4.40 -23.16
C SER A 125 -2.91 4.98 -24.01
N LEU A 126 -3.91 5.61 -23.36
CA LEU A 126 -5.08 6.11 -24.05
C LEU A 126 -4.77 7.32 -24.93
N VAL A 127 -4.04 8.32 -24.42
CA VAL A 127 -3.76 9.60 -25.10
C VAL A 127 -3.00 9.39 -26.42
N GLY A 128 -2.07 8.43 -26.48
CA GLY A 128 -1.32 8.12 -27.71
C GLY A 128 -2.17 7.50 -28.84
N THR A 129 -3.28 6.84 -28.51
CA THR A 129 -4.15 6.16 -29.50
C THR A 129 -5.32 7.01 -29.96
N VAL A 130 -5.89 7.86 -29.09
CA VAL A 130 -7.00 8.75 -29.49
C VAL A 130 -6.54 9.84 -30.47
N ALA A 131 -5.33 10.38 -30.33
CA ALA A 131 -4.79 11.37 -31.27
C ALA A 131 -4.77 10.87 -32.73
N LYS A 132 -4.44 9.59 -32.93
CA LYS A 132 -4.39 8.95 -34.27
C LYS A 132 -5.76 8.74 -34.91
N LYS A 133 -6.85 8.72 -34.13
CA LYS A 133 -8.21 8.53 -34.68
C LYS A 133 -8.77 9.80 -35.33
N PHE A 134 -8.27 10.98 -34.95
CA PHE A 134 -8.74 12.26 -35.49
C PHE A 134 -7.90 12.76 -36.67
N THR A 135 -6.69 12.26 -36.88
CA THR A 135 -5.83 12.63 -38.02
C THR A 135 -6.29 12.02 -39.35
N THR A 136 -6.96 10.87 -39.34
CA THR A 136 -7.26 10.07 -40.54
C THR A 136 -8.52 10.52 -41.31
N LYS A 137 -9.31 11.47 -40.76
CA LYS A 137 -10.63 11.83 -41.33
C LYS A 137 -10.59 12.75 -42.57
N ARG A 138 -9.42 13.23 -43.00
CA ARG A 138 -9.31 14.24 -44.10
C ARG A 138 -8.98 13.67 -45.50
N LYS A 139 -8.80 12.36 -45.70
CA LYS A 139 -8.32 11.82 -47.01
C LYS A 139 -9.24 10.84 -47.74
N ARG A 140 -10.50 10.64 -47.30
CA ARG A 140 -11.37 9.57 -47.85
C ARG A 140 -12.30 9.99 -49.01
N SER A 141 -12.24 11.23 -49.50
CA SER A 141 -13.20 11.75 -50.51
C SER A 141 -12.63 11.95 -51.92
N SER A 142 -11.51 11.33 -52.29
CA SER A 142 -10.90 11.54 -53.62
C SER A 142 -10.36 10.28 -54.30
N VAL A 143 -11.08 9.17 -54.28
CA VAL A 143 -10.82 8.08 -55.23
C VAL A 143 -12.16 7.63 -55.81
N GLY A 144 -12.37 8.03 -57.05
CA GLY A 144 -13.52 7.66 -57.86
C GLY A 144 -13.55 6.16 -58.14
N PHE A 145 -14.76 5.67 -58.27
CA PHE A 145 -15.12 4.35 -58.76
C PHE A 145 -14.67 4.20 -60.22
N THR A 146 -13.72 3.31 -60.48
CA THR A 146 -13.48 2.74 -61.82
C THR A 146 -13.33 1.24 -61.63
N PHE A 147 -14.20 0.50 -62.31
CA PHE A 147 -14.28 -0.95 -62.30
C PHE A 147 -13.35 -1.49 -63.39
N GLU A 148 -12.42 -2.37 -63.03
CA GLU A 148 -11.87 -3.40 -63.93
C GLU A 148 -11.64 -4.68 -63.09
N PRO A 149 -11.95 -5.88 -63.63
CA PRO A 149 -11.99 -7.11 -62.85
C PRO A 149 -10.67 -7.88 -62.96
N ASP A 150 -10.09 -8.31 -61.84
CA ASP A 150 -9.31 -9.55 -61.77
C ASP A 150 -9.19 -10.07 -60.31
N SER A 151 -9.37 -11.38 -60.18
CA SER A 151 -9.51 -12.22 -58.97
C SER A 151 -8.17 -12.48 -58.23
N PRO A 152 -8.10 -13.32 -57.16
CA PRO A 152 -8.91 -13.38 -55.92
C PRO A 152 -8.00 -13.43 -54.66
N SER A 153 -8.43 -12.92 -53.50
CA SER A 153 -7.83 -13.38 -52.23
C SER A 153 -8.78 -13.22 -51.03
N SER A 154 -9.15 -14.38 -50.51
CA SER A 154 -9.80 -14.70 -49.24
C SER A 154 -9.53 -13.73 -48.10
N ASN A 155 -10.59 -13.17 -47.51
CA ASN A 155 -10.95 -13.34 -46.09
C ASN A 155 -12.19 -12.50 -45.76
N GLN A 156 -13.36 -13.16 -45.81
CA GLN A 156 -14.64 -12.60 -45.40
C GLN A 156 -14.65 -12.42 -43.87
N LEU A 157 -14.49 -11.17 -43.39
CA LEU A 157 -14.84 -10.80 -42.02
C LEU A 157 -16.34 -10.52 -41.97
N SER A 158 -17.09 -11.43 -41.35
CA SER A 158 -18.52 -11.26 -41.10
C SER A 158 -18.77 -10.01 -40.26
N LYS A 159 -19.59 -9.10 -40.79
CA LYS A 159 -19.96 -7.85 -40.11
C LYS A 159 -20.81 -8.20 -38.89
N ARG A 160 -20.23 -8.15 -37.69
CA ARG A 160 -20.98 -8.30 -36.43
C ARG A 160 -21.99 -7.16 -36.32
N THR A 161 -23.25 -7.51 -36.07
CA THR A 161 -24.31 -6.55 -35.78
C THR A 161 -23.99 -5.79 -34.49
N LYS A 162 -24.16 -4.47 -34.52
CA LYS A 162 -23.94 -3.62 -33.34
C LYS A 162 -25.11 -3.83 -32.38
N HIS A 163 -24.86 -4.44 -31.23
CA HIS A 163 -25.84 -4.46 -30.15
C HIS A 163 -25.92 -3.05 -29.54
N GLY A 164 -27.11 -2.44 -29.59
CA GLY A 164 -27.40 -1.16 -28.96
C GLY A 164 -27.63 -1.31 -27.47
N PHE A 165 -27.58 -0.19 -26.75
CA PHE A 165 -27.83 -0.09 -25.32
C PHE A 165 -29.26 -0.54 -24.98
N MET A 166 -29.40 -1.66 -24.27
CA MET A 166 -30.69 -2.10 -23.71
C MET A 166 -30.87 -1.46 -22.34
N LYS A 167 -31.99 -0.74 -22.16
CA LYS A 167 -32.36 -0.20 -20.85
C LYS A 167 -32.87 -1.32 -19.93
N PRO A 168 -32.59 -1.26 -18.62
CA PRO A 168 -33.15 -2.20 -17.63
C PRO A 168 -34.68 -2.11 -17.60
N ARG A 169 -35.34 -3.21 -17.24
CA ARG A 169 -36.79 -3.23 -17.00
C ARG A 169 -37.09 -2.77 -15.58
N ASP A 170 -38.17 -2.03 -15.43
CA ASP A 170 -38.75 -1.59 -14.16
C ASP A 170 -39.27 -2.77 -13.32
#